data_AF-A0A3P7LSZ4-F1
#
_entry.id   AF-A0A3P7LSZ4-F1
#
_cell.length_a   1.000
_cell.length_b   1.000
_cell.length_c   1.000
_cell.angle_alpha   90.00
_cell.angle_beta   90.00
_cell.angle_gamma   90.00
#
_symmetry.space_group_name_H-M   'P 1'
#
loop_
_entity.id
_entity.type
_entity.pdbx_description
1 polymer ?
#
loop_
_entity_poly.entity_id
_entity_poly.type
_entity_poly.pdbx_seq_one_letter_code
_entity_poly.pdbx_strand_id
1 'polypeptide(L)'
;MTSDDFNIPEVQWLPLFGPSKFENLLEAVDIGIWDQIPSLDEPIINQDLIEAALLDPACSAVSRVLVIYTGGTIGMRSHGGVYEPEPNFLVETVMDMTIFQDKTFAERNAIHLKYYKSGRLGTENSAAETADAKPNGWSTICMPLTIDNRRIFYTIAEYANLLDSSNCTMDNWVQVAQHINLFYDEFDAFIVLHGTDTLAYAASCLSFILEGLRKPVIVTGSQIPIGELRSDGRENLMGSLLVAGGGYLIPEVTVYFCNKVVGKKPR
;
A
#
# COMPACT_ATOMS: atom_id res chain seq x y z
N MET A 1 -56.08 -18.61 -20.21
CA MET A 1 -56.23 -17.93 -18.91
C MET A 1 -55.25 -18.63 -17.98
N THR A 2 -53.94 -18.48 -18.22
CA THR A 2 -53.02 -17.45 -17.68
C THR A 2 -53.01 -17.46 -16.16
N SER A 3 -51.91 -18.00 -15.64
CA SER A 3 -51.51 -18.07 -14.25
C SER A 3 -51.35 -16.68 -13.66
N ASP A 4 -51.96 -16.50 -12.49
CA ASP A 4 -51.95 -15.29 -11.69
C ASP A 4 -50.53 -14.79 -11.34
N ASP A 5 -50.44 -13.47 -11.35
CA ASP A 5 -49.28 -12.62 -11.12
C ASP A 5 -48.73 -12.73 -9.69
N PHE A 6 -47.47 -13.19 -9.57
CA PHE A 6 -46.60 -12.77 -8.48
C PHE A 6 -45.76 -11.59 -8.96
N ASN A 7 -46.25 -10.38 -8.69
CA ASN A 7 -45.54 -9.14 -8.98
C ASN A 7 -44.47 -8.90 -7.91
N ILE A 8 -43.24 -9.34 -8.17
CA ILE A 8 -42.05 -8.97 -7.39
C ILE A 8 -41.49 -7.71 -8.07
N PRO A 9 -41.32 -6.58 -7.35
CA PRO A 9 -40.77 -5.38 -7.97
C PRO A 9 -39.34 -5.65 -8.46
N GLU A 10 -39.05 -5.29 -9.72
CA GLU A 10 -37.70 -5.30 -10.27
C GLU A 10 -36.80 -4.41 -9.41
N VAL A 11 -35.93 -5.03 -8.62
CA VAL A 11 -34.85 -4.34 -7.93
C VAL A 11 -33.79 -4.03 -8.99
N GLN A 12 -33.67 -2.75 -9.34
CA GLN A 12 -32.54 -2.25 -10.15
C GLN A 12 -31.26 -2.36 -9.32
N TRP A 13 -30.43 -3.34 -9.66
CA TRP A 13 -29.18 -3.66 -8.95
C TRP A 13 -27.97 -2.82 -9.38
N LEU A 14 -28.10 -1.81 -10.24
CA LEU A 14 -26.95 -1.08 -10.79
C LEU A 14 -27.19 0.43 -10.95
N PRO A 15 -26.19 1.28 -10.64
CA PRO A 15 -26.24 2.73 -10.82
C PRO A 15 -26.12 3.15 -12.29
N LEU A 16 -26.58 4.37 -12.58
CA LEU A 16 -26.75 4.96 -13.92
C LEU A 16 -25.43 5.28 -14.67
N PHE A 17 -24.27 5.16 -14.04
CA PHE A 17 -22.98 5.41 -14.69
C PHE A 17 -21.92 4.42 -14.18
N GLY A 18 -21.60 3.44 -15.04
CA GLY A 18 -20.58 2.41 -14.84
C GLY A 18 -20.80 1.22 -15.79
N PRO A 19 -19.74 0.62 -16.38
CA PRO A 19 -19.90 -0.42 -17.39
C PRO A 19 -20.51 -1.71 -16.83
N SER A 20 -21.57 -2.18 -17.48
CA SER A 20 -22.44 -3.29 -17.04
C SER A 20 -21.85 -4.71 -17.17
N LYS A 21 -20.61 -4.86 -17.68
CA LYS A 21 -19.92 -6.15 -17.87
C LYS A 21 -18.40 -6.01 -17.71
N PHE A 22 -17.76 -7.09 -17.28
CA PHE A 22 -16.30 -7.19 -17.12
C PHE A 22 -15.52 -6.95 -18.44
N GLU A 23 -16.09 -7.29 -19.59
CA GLU A 23 -15.51 -7.02 -20.92
C GLU A 23 -15.44 -5.51 -21.21
N ASN A 24 -16.44 -4.75 -20.76
CA ASN A 24 -16.45 -3.30 -20.89
C ASN A 24 -15.46 -2.63 -19.91
N LEU A 25 -14.98 -3.34 -18.88
CA LEU A 25 -13.94 -2.86 -17.96
C LEU A 25 -12.57 -2.82 -18.68
N LEU A 26 -12.28 -3.84 -19.48
CA LEU A 26 -11.07 -3.92 -20.31
C LEU A 26 -11.10 -2.87 -21.43
N GLU A 27 -12.25 -2.73 -22.11
CA GLU A 27 -12.42 -1.65 -23.11
C GLU A 27 -12.29 -0.26 -22.48
N ALA A 28 -12.82 -0.03 -21.27
CA ALA A 28 -12.70 1.25 -20.56
C ALA A 28 -11.24 1.62 -20.25
N VAL A 29 -10.41 0.62 -19.90
CA VAL A 29 -8.95 0.78 -19.71
C VAL A 29 -8.28 1.16 -21.02
N ASP A 30 -8.66 0.53 -22.14
CA ASP A 30 -8.09 0.80 -23.47
C ASP A 30 -8.50 2.15 -24.08
N ILE A 31 -9.68 2.68 -23.73
CA ILE A 31 -10.23 3.94 -24.30
C ILE A 31 -9.92 5.21 -23.49
N GLY A 32 -9.07 5.15 -22.46
CA GLY A 32 -8.60 6.34 -21.75
C GLY A 32 -9.65 7.07 -20.90
N ILE A 33 -10.77 6.41 -20.55
CA ILE A 33 -11.81 6.99 -19.67
C ILE A 33 -11.30 7.27 -18.24
N TRP A 34 -10.12 6.74 -17.91
CA TRP A 34 -9.55 6.72 -16.58
C TRP A 34 -8.52 7.84 -16.28
N ASP A 35 -8.43 8.85 -17.15
CA ASP A 35 -7.47 9.97 -17.03
C ASP A 35 -7.71 10.88 -15.81
N GLN A 36 -8.81 10.71 -15.06
CA GLN A 36 -9.05 11.41 -13.80
C GLN A 36 -8.73 10.51 -12.61
N ILE A 37 -7.43 10.26 -12.40
CA ILE A 37 -6.94 9.62 -11.17
C ILE A 37 -7.17 10.62 -10.02
N PRO A 38 -7.95 10.28 -8.98
CA PRO A 38 -8.07 11.13 -7.81
C PRO A 38 -6.68 11.38 -7.25
N SER A 39 -6.33 12.64 -6.98
CA SER A 39 -4.98 13.01 -6.54
C SER A 39 -4.60 12.22 -5.30
N LEU A 40 -3.64 11.32 -5.45
CA LEU A 40 -2.88 10.77 -4.36
C LEU A 40 -1.63 11.64 -4.22
N ASP A 41 -1.32 12.12 -3.01
CA ASP A 41 -0.06 12.84 -2.80
C ASP A 41 1.11 11.96 -3.29
N GLU A 42 2.18 12.55 -3.83
CA GLU A 42 3.25 11.70 -4.38
C GLU A 42 4.01 10.97 -3.25
N PRO A 43 4.14 9.63 -3.32
CA PRO A 43 4.89 8.87 -2.33
C PRO A 43 6.36 9.22 -2.37
N ILE A 44 6.88 9.71 -1.25
CA ILE A 44 8.28 10.11 -1.16
C ILE A 44 9.14 8.91 -0.71
N ILE A 45 10.07 8.53 -1.58
CA ILE A 45 11.24 7.73 -1.21
C ILE A 45 12.48 8.63 -1.13
N ASN A 46 13.06 8.70 0.06
CA ASN A 46 14.30 9.42 0.30
C ASN A 46 15.48 8.66 -0.32
N GLN A 47 15.94 9.15 -1.49
CA GLN A 47 17.05 8.54 -2.23
C GLN A 47 18.37 8.57 -1.46
N ASP A 48 18.62 9.61 -0.66
CA ASP A 48 19.85 9.69 0.13
C ASP A 48 19.93 8.55 1.17
N LEU A 49 18.79 8.13 1.74
CA LEU A 49 18.74 6.98 2.65
C LEU A 49 18.99 5.65 1.92
N ILE A 50 18.53 5.53 0.67
CA ILE A 50 18.80 4.36 -0.18
C ILE A 50 20.29 4.30 -0.51
N GLU A 51 20.89 5.39 -0.94
CA GLU A 51 22.33 5.48 -1.22
C GLU A 51 23.15 5.13 0.03
N ALA A 52 22.76 5.67 1.19
CA ALA A 52 23.42 5.35 2.46
C ALA A 52 23.29 3.85 2.84
N ALA A 53 22.17 3.20 2.51
CA ALA A 53 22.04 1.76 2.68
C ALA A 53 22.95 0.98 1.72
N LEU A 54 23.04 1.38 0.45
CA LEU A 54 23.90 0.73 -0.53
C LEU A 54 25.40 0.90 -0.25
N LEU A 55 25.78 1.93 0.50
CA LEU A 55 27.15 2.15 0.98
C LEU A 55 27.49 1.38 2.27
N ASP A 56 26.50 0.85 2.98
CA ASP A 56 26.72 0.05 4.19
C ASP A 56 27.23 -1.36 3.80
N PRO A 57 28.45 -1.76 4.21
CA PRO A 57 28.99 -3.09 3.89
C PRO A 57 28.14 -4.26 4.40
N ALA A 58 27.30 -4.04 5.42
CA ALA A 58 26.38 -5.05 5.93
C ALA A 58 25.12 -5.19 5.06
N CYS A 59 24.85 -4.26 4.14
CA CYS A 59 23.68 -4.25 3.27
C CYS A 59 24.05 -4.77 1.88
N SER A 60 23.52 -5.93 1.51
CA SER A 60 23.77 -6.57 0.21
C SER A 60 22.82 -6.09 -0.89
N ALA A 61 21.62 -5.63 -0.52
CA ALA A 61 20.60 -5.19 -1.46
C ALA A 61 19.55 -4.31 -0.79
N VAL A 62 18.81 -3.56 -1.61
CA VAL A 62 17.68 -2.72 -1.19
C VAL A 62 16.44 -3.06 -2.01
N SER A 63 15.27 -2.81 -1.44
CA SER A 63 13.97 -2.87 -2.13
C SER A 63 13.11 -1.69 -1.72
N ARG A 64 12.27 -1.23 -2.63
CA ARG A 64 11.30 -0.15 -2.45
C ARG A 64 9.89 -0.70 -2.56
N VAL A 65 9.08 -0.56 -1.51
CA VAL A 65 7.72 -1.09 -1.47
C VAL A 65 6.72 0.04 -1.25
N LEU A 66 5.69 0.12 -2.09
CA LEU A 66 4.56 1.03 -1.88
C LEU A 66 3.45 0.30 -1.13
N VAL A 67 3.07 0.79 0.03
CA VAL A 67 1.94 0.28 0.79
C VAL A 67 0.75 1.21 0.55
N ILE A 68 -0.24 0.75 -0.19
CA ILE A 68 -1.48 1.48 -0.44
C ILE A 68 -2.48 1.09 0.65
N TYR A 69 -2.88 2.05 1.48
CA TYR A 69 -3.82 1.84 2.58
C TYR A 69 -5.22 2.34 2.20
N THR A 70 -6.11 1.41 1.88
CA THR A 70 -7.49 1.71 1.45
C THR A 70 -8.50 1.67 2.59
N GLY A 71 -8.12 1.15 3.75
CA GLY A 71 -8.98 0.98 4.93
C GLY A 71 -8.97 -0.45 5.48
N GLY A 72 -10.07 -0.83 6.14
CA GLY A 72 -10.18 -2.07 6.90
C GLY A 72 -9.66 -1.97 8.34
N THR A 73 -9.88 -3.05 9.10
CA THR A 73 -9.64 -3.08 10.56
C THR A 73 -8.20 -2.80 10.97
N ILE A 74 -7.21 -3.08 10.10
CA ILE A 74 -5.79 -2.97 10.43
C ILE A 74 -5.37 -1.60 10.97
N GLY A 75 -5.96 -0.52 10.47
CA GLY A 75 -5.69 0.84 10.93
C GLY A 75 -6.88 1.53 11.59
N MET A 76 -7.79 0.77 12.21
CA MET A 76 -8.88 1.35 13.03
C MET A 76 -8.41 1.60 14.46
N ARG A 77 -8.93 2.64 15.12
CA ARG A 77 -8.72 2.90 16.56
C ARG A 77 -9.97 2.57 17.36
N SER A 78 -9.79 2.05 18.58
CA SER A 78 -10.90 1.83 19.51
C SER A 78 -11.33 3.14 20.18
N HIS A 79 -12.59 3.53 19.97
CA HIS A 79 -13.25 4.61 20.70
C HIS A 79 -14.44 4.03 21.46
N GLY A 80 -14.33 3.94 22.78
CA GLY A 80 -15.41 3.40 23.62
C GLY A 80 -15.76 1.93 23.32
N GLY A 81 -14.80 1.14 22.81
CA GLY A 81 -15.00 -0.28 22.48
C GLY A 81 -15.51 -0.54 21.06
N VAL A 82 -15.69 0.49 20.24
CA VAL A 82 -16.02 0.39 18.82
C VAL A 82 -14.78 0.75 18.00
N TYR A 83 -14.50 -0.02 16.95
CA TYR A 83 -13.40 0.26 16.04
C TYR A 83 -13.88 1.13 14.89
N GLU A 84 -13.18 2.24 14.67
CA GLU A 84 -13.49 3.20 13.61
C GLU A 84 -12.21 3.57 12.84
N PRO A 85 -12.28 3.84 11.53
CA PRO A 85 -11.13 4.34 10.78
C PRO A 85 -10.66 5.68 11.35
N GLU A 86 -9.37 5.80 11.61
CA GLU A 86 -8.76 7.05 12.07
C GLU A 86 -7.61 7.45 11.14
N PRO A 87 -7.67 8.65 10.52
CA PRO A 87 -6.60 9.11 9.64
C PRO A 87 -5.24 9.16 10.34
N ASN A 88 -4.19 8.75 9.64
CA ASN A 88 -2.79 8.68 10.07
C ASN A 88 -2.48 7.73 11.23
N PHE A 89 -3.49 7.15 11.89
CA PHE A 89 -3.27 6.25 13.02
C PHE A 89 -2.37 5.07 12.66
N LEU A 90 -2.59 4.46 11.49
CA LEU A 90 -1.78 3.34 11.02
C LEU A 90 -0.32 3.75 10.88
N VAL A 91 -0.06 4.86 10.19
CA VAL A 91 1.28 5.34 9.87
C VAL A 91 2.04 5.68 11.15
N GLU A 92 1.43 6.46 12.04
CA GLU A 92 2.02 6.82 13.35
C GLU A 92 2.34 5.57 14.18
N THR A 93 1.39 4.63 14.24
CA THR A 93 1.56 3.38 14.98
C THR A 93 2.69 2.52 14.44
N VAL A 94 2.81 2.41 13.11
CA VAL A 94 3.88 1.66 12.45
C VAL A 94 5.23 2.31 12.68
N MET A 95 5.32 3.64 12.63
CA MET A 95 6.58 4.37 12.85
C MET A 95 7.12 4.24 14.29
N ASP A 96 6.24 4.01 15.25
CA ASP A 96 6.64 3.78 16.64
C ASP A 96 7.10 2.36 16.94
N MET A 97 6.82 1.41 16.04
CA MET A 97 7.22 0.01 16.18
C MET A 97 8.61 -0.24 15.60
N THR A 98 9.57 -0.62 16.45
CA THR A 98 10.95 -0.92 16.05
C THR A 98 11.09 -2.09 15.08
N ILE A 99 10.11 -2.99 15.05
CA ILE A 99 10.06 -4.09 14.07
C ILE A 99 9.83 -3.58 12.65
N PHE A 100 9.15 -2.44 12.50
CA PHE A 100 8.81 -1.83 11.22
C PHE A 100 9.71 -0.66 10.84
N GLN A 101 10.41 -0.07 11.82
CA GLN A 101 11.28 1.09 11.62
C GLN A 101 12.61 0.94 12.36
N ASP A 102 13.70 0.97 11.61
CA ASP A 102 15.07 1.09 12.10
C ASP A 102 15.40 2.57 12.36
N LYS A 103 14.96 3.07 13.52
CA LYS A 103 15.20 4.47 13.95
C LYS A 103 16.70 4.79 14.01
N THR A 104 17.54 3.83 14.42
CA THR A 104 18.99 4.01 14.53
C THR A 104 19.64 4.21 13.15
N PHE A 105 19.23 3.44 12.13
CA PHE A 105 19.66 3.66 10.75
C PHE A 105 19.19 5.02 10.22
N ALA A 106 17.94 5.40 10.48
CA ALA A 106 17.44 6.70 10.03
C ALA A 106 18.21 7.86 10.67
N GLU A 107 18.41 7.84 11.99
CA GLU A 107 19.08 8.89 12.75
C GLU A 107 20.58 9.01 12.41
N ARG A 108 21.31 7.88 12.30
CA ARG A 108 22.74 7.91 11.96
C ARG A 108 22.97 8.52 10.57
N ASN A 109 22.06 8.26 9.63
CA ASN A 109 22.18 8.72 8.26
C ASN A 109 21.55 10.10 8.04
N ALA A 110 20.66 10.57 8.93
CA ALA A 110 20.14 11.95 8.89
C ALA A 110 21.26 13.00 8.98
N ILE A 111 22.38 12.68 9.62
CA ILE A 111 23.58 13.53 9.66
C ILE A 111 24.31 13.52 8.30
N HIS A 112 24.39 12.35 7.66
CA HIS A 112 24.99 12.21 6.32
C HIS A 112 24.23 13.04 5.28
N LEU A 113 22.90 13.02 5.34
CA LEU A 113 22.02 13.89 4.53
C LEU A 113 22.34 15.38 4.68
N LYS A 114 22.60 15.85 5.91
CA LYS A 114 22.93 17.27 6.16
C LYS A 114 24.30 17.67 5.64
N TYR A 115 25.31 16.79 5.75
CA TYR A 115 26.67 17.05 5.26
C TYR A 115 26.80 16.93 3.74
N TYR A 116 26.09 16.02 3.09
CA TYR A 116 26.15 15.86 1.64
C TYR A 116 25.43 17.01 0.91
N LYS A 117 24.28 17.47 1.44
CA LYS A 117 23.56 18.64 0.91
C LYS A 117 24.39 19.94 1.02
N SER A 118 25.19 20.10 2.09
CA SER A 118 26.08 21.27 2.23
C SER A 118 27.33 21.23 1.35
N GLY A 119 27.75 20.04 0.88
CA GLY A 119 28.92 19.87 0.00
C GLY A 119 28.66 20.11 -1.50
N ARG A 120 27.40 20.07 -1.95
CA ARG A 120 27.01 20.39 -3.35
C ARG A 120 26.57 21.83 -3.57
N LEU A 121 26.07 22.53 -2.54
CA LEU A 121 25.67 23.93 -2.64
C LEU A 121 26.84 24.85 -2.24
N GLY A 122 27.76 25.06 -3.19
CA GLY A 122 28.63 26.23 -3.13
C GLY A 122 27.76 27.47 -3.20
N THR A 123 27.70 28.23 -2.10
CA THR A 123 27.17 29.60 -1.99
C THR A 123 25.82 29.85 -2.67
N GLU A 124 24.75 29.79 -1.90
CA GLU A 124 23.77 30.88 -1.84
C GLU A 124 22.94 30.74 -0.56
N ASN A 125 22.79 31.87 0.15
CA ASN A 125 22.02 31.97 1.38
C ASN A 125 20.53 31.82 1.07
N SER A 126 20.00 30.60 1.08
CA SER A 126 18.60 30.37 1.40
C SER A 126 18.53 29.89 2.84
N ALA A 127 17.65 30.52 3.61
CA ALA A 127 17.36 30.19 5.00
C ALA A 127 17.28 28.68 5.20
N ALA A 128 17.66 28.22 6.40
CA ALA A 128 17.49 26.85 6.84
C ALA A 128 16.02 26.41 6.68
N GLU A 129 15.68 25.90 5.49
CA GLU A 129 14.49 25.13 5.27
C GLU A 129 14.75 23.81 5.99
N THR A 130 14.10 23.71 7.15
CA THR A 130 13.90 22.47 7.87
C THR A 130 13.49 21.39 6.88
N ALA A 131 14.44 20.52 6.56
CA ALA A 131 14.19 19.33 5.77
C ALA A 131 13.01 18.57 6.37
N ASP A 132 12.00 18.35 5.52
CA ASP A 132 11.14 17.18 5.54
C ASP A 132 10.12 17.07 6.69
N ALA A 133 9.42 18.17 6.97
CA ALA A 133 8.12 18.09 7.66
C ALA A 133 7.08 18.90 6.88
N LYS A 134 6.62 18.37 5.74
CA LYS A 134 5.18 18.53 5.48
C LYS A 134 4.50 17.73 6.59
N PRO A 135 3.68 18.31 7.47
CA PRO A 135 2.95 17.56 8.49
C PRO A 135 2.03 16.48 7.90
N ASN A 136 1.86 16.49 6.56
CA ASN A 136 0.95 15.65 5.80
C ASN A 136 1.66 14.84 4.68
N GLY A 137 3.01 14.83 4.64
CA GLY A 137 3.76 14.12 3.60
C GLY A 137 4.10 12.68 4.01
N TRP A 138 3.93 11.70 3.11
CA TRP A 138 4.30 10.32 3.43
C TRP A 138 5.81 10.19 3.59
N SER A 139 6.24 9.72 4.76
CA SER A 139 7.66 9.59 5.09
C SER A 139 8.19 8.23 4.68
N THR A 140 9.42 8.19 4.18
CA THR A 140 10.13 6.94 3.92
C THR A 140 10.41 6.21 5.23
N ILE A 141 9.95 4.97 5.33
CA ILE A 141 10.22 4.08 6.46
C ILE A 141 11.22 3.01 6.01
N CYS A 142 12.18 2.68 6.88
CA CYS A 142 13.18 1.65 6.62
C CYS A 142 13.06 0.56 7.67
N MET A 143 12.84 -0.68 7.23
CA MET A 143 12.87 -1.82 8.13
C MET A 143 14.28 -2.10 8.65
N PRO A 144 14.40 -2.79 9.81
CA PRO A 144 15.66 -3.42 10.21
C PRO A 144 16.21 -4.34 9.11
N LEU A 145 17.54 -4.52 9.11
CA LEU A 145 18.21 -5.39 8.15
C LEU A 145 17.65 -6.82 8.27
N THR A 146 17.25 -7.41 7.13
CA THR A 146 16.79 -8.80 7.11
C THR A 146 17.95 -9.78 7.32
N ILE A 147 17.63 -11.06 7.57
CA ILE A 147 18.63 -12.12 7.70
C ILE A 147 19.47 -12.31 6.42
N ASP A 148 18.90 -11.98 5.26
CA ASP A 148 19.56 -12.01 3.96
C ASP A 148 20.34 -10.72 3.68
N ASN A 149 20.58 -9.90 4.70
CA ASN A 149 21.30 -8.63 4.60
C ASN A 149 20.66 -7.66 3.59
N ARG A 150 19.33 -7.62 3.52
CA ARG A 150 18.59 -6.70 2.65
C ARG A 150 17.88 -5.64 3.48
N ARG A 151 17.85 -4.39 2.99
CA ARG A 151 17.00 -3.33 3.57
C ARG A 151 15.75 -3.12 2.72
N ILE A 152 14.61 -3.10 3.39
CA ILE A 152 13.31 -2.85 2.76
C ILE A 152 12.89 -1.43 3.16
N PHE A 153 12.86 -0.55 2.16
CA PHE A 153 12.31 0.78 2.27
C PHE A 153 10.87 0.74 1.80
N TYR A 154 9.99 1.42 2.51
CA TYR A 154 8.59 1.50 2.13
C TYR A 154 7.99 2.83 2.52
N THR A 155 6.86 3.14 1.90
CA THR A 155 6.03 4.31 2.24
C THR A 155 4.58 3.88 2.27
N ILE A 156 3.79 4.51 3.14
CA ILE A 156 2.36 4.20 3.28
C ILE A 156 1.57 5.34 2.65
N ALA A 157 0.96 5.02 1.51
CA ALA A 157 0.03 5.86 0.80
C ALA A 157 -1.38 5.68 1.38
N GLU A 158 -1.75 6.54 2.32
CA GLU A 158 -3.04 6.50 2.98
C GLU A 158 -4.10 7.27 2.16
N TYR A 159 -5.21 6.59 1.86
CA TYR A 159 -6.34 7.23 1.19
C TYR A 159 -7.10 8.16 2.15
N ALA A 160 -7.51 9.34 1.67
CA ALA A 160 -8.26 10.29 2.48
C ALA A 160 -9.60 9.73 3.00
N ASN A 161 -10.26 8.90 2.18
CA ASN A 161 -11.47 8.18 2.56
C ASN A 161 -11.14 6.71 2.80
N LEU A 162 -10.91 6.35 4.06
CA LEU A 162 -10.70 4.96 4.47
C LEU A 162 -12.02 4.20 4.43
N LEU A 163 -12.04 3.08 3.72
CA LEU A 163 -13.25 2.29 3.50
C LEU A 163 -13.33 1.08 4.45
N ASP A 164 -14.54 0.79 4.90
CA ASP A 164 -14.89 -0.58 5.28
C ASP A 164 -14.96 -1.42 4.01
N SER A 165 -14.30 -2.59 4.01
CA SER A 165 -14.23 -3.47 2.84
C SER A 165 -15.60 -3.91 2.32
N SER A 166 -16.62 -3.95 3.17
CA SER A 166 -17.99 -4.26 2.77
C SER A 166 -18.60 -3.21 1.84
N ASN A 167 -18.05 -1.99 1.84
CA ASN A 167 -18.45 -0.88 0.99
C ASN A 167 -17.54 -0.68 -0.24
N CYS A 168 -16.49 -1.51 -0.40
CA CYS A 168 -15.63 -1.43 -1.58
C CYS A 168 -16.36 -1.90 -2.85
N THR A 169 -16.20 -1.12 -3.91
CA THR A 169 -16.77 -1.37 -5.25
C THR A 169 -15.68 -1.57 -6.29
N MET A 170 -16.05 -1.95 -7.51
CA MET A 170 -15.10 -2.11 -8.63
C MET A 170 -14.30 -0.82 -8.90
N ASP A 171 -14.93 0.35 -8.79
CA ASP A 171 -14.26 1.64 -9.01
C ASP A 171 -13.11 1.85 -8.02
N ASN A 172 -13.25 1.39 -6.78
CA ASN A 172 -12.19 1.47 -5.79
C ASN A 172 -10.98 0.59 -6.16
N TRP A 173 -11.20 -0.61 -6.70
CA TRP A 173 -10.10 -1.47 -7.12
C TRP A 173 -9.45 -1.02 -8.42
N VAL A 174 -10.22 -0.43 -9.33
CA VAL A 174 -9.66 0.24 -10.51
C VAL A 174 -8.78 1.41 -10.08
N GLN A 175 -9.21 2.21 -9.11
CA GLN A 175 -8.39 3.28 -8.54
C GLN A 175 -7.06 2.76 -7.95
N VAL A 176 -7.10 1.66 -7.18
CA VAL A 176 -5.88 1.01 -6.66
C VAL A 176 -4.96 0.58 -7.80
N ALA A 177 -5.49 -0.06 -8.85
CA ALA A 177 -4.71 -0.50 -10.00
C ALA A 177 -4.07 0.68 -10.74
N GLN A 178 -4.77 1.81 -10.89
CA GLN A 178 -4.24 3.04 -11.47
C GLN A 178 -3.07 3.58 -10.66
N HIS A 179 -3.16 3.63 -9.33
CA HIS A 179 -2.07 4.09 -8.48
C HIS A 179 -0.86 3.14 -8.54
N ILE A 180 -1.09 1.83 -8.58
CA ILE A 180 -0.01 0.85 -8.81
C ILE A 180 0.69 1.12 -10.15
N ASN A 181 -0.08 1.38 -11.22
CA ASN A 181 0.47 1.68 -12.54
C ASN A 181 1.23 3.02 -12.56
N LEU A 182 0.70 4.04 -11.90
CA LEU A 182 1.31 5.38 -11.81
C LEU A 182 2.71 5.30 -11.17
N PHE A 183 2.83 4.55 -10.07
CA PHE A 183 4.09 4.40 -9.34
C PHE A 183 4.86 3.14 -9.75
N TYR A 184 4.50 2.53 -10.89
CA TYR A 184 5.00 1.20 -11.22
C TYR A 184 6.51 1.18 -11.35
N ASP A 185 7.13 2.18 -11.96
CA ASP A 185 8.58 2.23 -12.20
C ASP A 185 9.40 2.65 -10.96
N GLU A 186 8.77 3.37 -10.03
CA GLU A 186 9.43 3.91 -8.83
C GLU A 186 9.60 2.87 -7.71
N PHE A 187 8.72 1.86 -7.69
CA PHE A 187 8.70 0.84 -6.65
C PHE A 187 9.01 -0.55 -7.21
N ASP A 188 9.59 -1.41 -6.38
CA ASP A 188 9.94 -2.78 -6.75
C ASP A 188 8.79 -3.75 -6.45
N ALA A 189 7.88 -3.38 -5.54
CA ALA A 189 6.71 -4.15 -5.15
C ALA A 189 5.60 -3.28 -4.54
N PHE A 190 4.40 -3.84 -4.44
CA PHE A 190 3.21 -3.17 -3.91
C PHE A 190 2.52 -4.02 -2.84
N ILE A 191 2.00 -3.36 -1.82
CA ILE A 191 1.13 -3.96 -0.81
C ILE A 191 -0.17 -3.16 -0.78
N VAL A 192 -1.31 -3.83 -0.77
CA VAL A 192 -2.63 -3.22 -0.63
C VAL A 192 -3.21 -3.65 0.70
N LEU A 193 -3.34 -2.72 1.63
CA LEU A 193 -4.01 -2.94 2.91
C LEU A 193 -5.51 -2.73 2.74
N HIS A 194 -6.25 -3.80 2.98
CA HIS A 194 -7.68 -3.90 2.70
C HIS A 194 -8.40 -4.61 3.85
N GLY A 195 -9.69 -4.32 4.05
CA GLY A 195 -10.51 -5.04 5.03
C GLY A 195 -10.77 -6.49 4.64
N THR A 196 -10.96 -7.37 5.62
CA THR A 196 -10.99 -8.83 5.44
C THR A 196 -12.25 -9.36 4.77
N ASP A 197 -13.38 -8.64 4.86
CA ASP A 197 -14.68 -9.14 4.40
C ASP A 197 -14.73 -9.40 2.90
N THR A 198 -14.06 -8.55 2.11
CA THR A 198 -13.99 -8.67 0.65
C THR A 198 -12.56 -8.84 0.12
N LEU A 199 -11.60 -9.17 1.00
CA LEU A 199 -10.17 -9.24 0.67
C LEU A 199 -9.86 -10.20 -0.49
N ALA A 200 -10.40 -11.43 -0.44
CA ALA A 200 -10.17 -12.42 -1.49
C ALA A 200 -10.79 -12.02 -2.83
N TYR A 201 -11.92 -11.31 -2.78
CA TYR A 201 -12.60 -10.80 -3.96
C TYR A 201 -11.82 -9.64 -4.58
N ALA A 202 -11.37 -8.68 -3.78
CA ALA A 202 -10.48 -7.58 -4.20
C ALA A 202 -9.20 -8.10 -4.86
N ALA A 203 -8.53 -9.08 -4.24
CA ALA A 203 -7.33 -9.71 -4.80
C ALA A 203 -7.62 -10.40 -6.16
N SER A 204 -8.78 -11.06 -6.27
CA SER A 204 -9.20 -11.68 -7.54
C SER A 204 -9.43 -10.63 -8.62
N CYS A 205 -10.16 -9.55 -8.33
CA CYS A 205 -10.39 -8.44 -9.27
C CYS A 205 -9.08 -7.80 -9.72
N LEU A 206 -8.19 -7.45 -8.77
CA LEU A 206 -6.88 -6.89 -9.08
C LEU A 206 -6.03 -7.82 -9.95
N SER A 207 -6.11 -9.15 -9.73
CA SER A 207 -5.38 -10.13 -10.54
C SER A 207 -5.77 -10.14 -12.02
N PHE A 208 -6.98 -9.67 -12.32
CA PHE A 208 -7.46 -9.53 -13.69
C PHE A 208 -7.20 -8.15 -14.28
N ILE A 209 -7.30 -7.09 -13.47
CA ILE A 209 -7.06 -5.71 -13.91
C ILE A 209 -5.56 -5.51 -14.22
N LEU A 210 -4.68 -6.05 -13.38
CA LEU A 210 -3.23 -5.90 -13.49
C LEU A 210 -2.63 -6.96 -14.45
N GLU A 211 -2.96 -6.86 -15.73
CA GLU A 211 -2.39 -7.72 -16.75
C GLU A 211 -0.88 -7.44 -16.95
N GLY A 212 -0.11 -8.50 -17.23
CA GLY A 212 1.33 -8.37 -17.53
C GLY A 212 2.20 -7.96 -16.34
N LEU A 213 1.72 -8.18 -15.12
CA LEU A 213 2.44 -7.87 -13.89
C LEU A 213 3.83 -8.53 -13.86
N ARG A 214 4.86 -7.75 -13.50
CA ARG A 214 6.27 -8.19 -13.34
C ARG A 214 6.81 -8.00 -11.92
N LYS A 215 6.00 -7.41 -11.04
CA LYS A 215 6.35 -7.00 -9.67
C LYS A 215 5.32 -7.57 -8.70
N PRO A 216 5.68 -8.00 -7.49
CA PRO A 216 4.72 -8.55 -6.55
C PRO A 216 3.71 -7.50 -6.10
N VAL A 217 2.43 -7.91 -6.06
CA VAL A 217 1.33 -7.13 -5.48
C VAL A 217 0.69 -8.01 -4.41
N ILE A 218 0.82 -7.61 -3.14
CA ILE A 218 0.31 -8.39 -2.02
C ILE A 218 -0.89 -7.67 -1.40
N VAL A 219 -2.05 -8.32 -1.38
CA VAL A 219 -3.22 -7.85 -0.65
C VAL A 219 -3.20 -8.47 0.75
N THR A 220 -3.35 -7.64 1.78
CA THR A 220 -3.41 -8.11 3.16
C THR A 220 -4.33 -7.24 4.01
N GLY A 221 -4.60 -7.66 5.24
CA GLY A 221 -5.47 -6.99 6.19
C GLY A 221 -5.29 -7.58 7.58
N SER A 222 -6.21 -7.31 8.50
CA SER A 222 -6.21 -7.94 9.81
C SER A 222 -7.62 -8.03 10.38
N GLN A 223 -7.81 -8.95 11.33
CA GLN A 223 -9.04 -9.01 12.14
C GLN A 223 -8.95 -8.12 13.38
N ILE A 224 -7.74 -7.83 13.85
CA ILE A 224 -7.48 -6.99 15.03
C ILE A 224 -6.61 -5.82 14.59
N PRO A 225 -6.94 -4.56 14.96
CA PRO A 225 -6.14 -3.41 14.55
C PRO A 225 -4.69 -3.49 15.03
N ILE A 226 -3.76 -2.93 14.26
CA ILE A 226 -2.31 -3.10 14.48
C ILE A 226 -1.83 -2.53 15.83
N GLY A 227 -2.53 -1.52 16.36
CA GLY A 227 -2.22 -0.90 17.65
C GLY A 227 -2.55 -1.79 18.86
N GLU A 228 -3.41 -2.79 18.71
CA GLU A 228 -3.85 -3.64 19.82
C GLU A 228 -2.78 -4.63 20.28
N LEU A 229 -2.76 -4.96 21.57
CA LEU A 229 -1.70 -5.80 22.16
C LEU A 229 -1.49 -7.13 21.41
N ARG A 230 -2.57 -7.81 21.02
CA ARG A 230 -2.53 -9.12 20.33
C ARG A 230 -3.07 -9.03 18.90
N SER A 231 -2.50 -8.14 18.09
CA SER A 231 -2.89 -7.94 16.71
C SER A 231 -2.24 -8.94 15.74
N ASP A 232 -3.06 -9.52 14.84
CA ASP A 232 -2.60 -10.23 13.64
C ASP A 232 -2.11 -9.27 12.54
N GLY A 233 -2.46 -7.99 12.61
CA GLY A 233 -2.03 -6.96 11.66
C GLY A 233 -0.52 -6.74 11.62
N ARG A 234 0.17 -6.90 12.77
CA ARG A 234 1.65 -6.81 12.81
C ARG A 234 2.29 -7.92 11.99
N GLU A 235 1.88 -9.15 12.21
CA GLU A 235 2.42 -10.32 11.51
C GLU A 235 2.06 -10.28 10.02
N ASN A 236 0.83 -9.88 9.70
CA ASN A 236 0.36 -9.79 8.31
C ASN A 236 1.11 -8.70 7.52
N LEU A 237 1.28 -7.49 8.08
CA LEU A 237 2.04 -6.42 7.42
C LEU A 237 3.52 -6.76 7.32
N MET A 238 4.13 -7.27 8.40
CA MET A 238 5.53 -7.68 8.44
C MET A 238 5.82 -8.75 7.38
N GLY A 239 5.03 -9.81 7.37
CA GLY A 239 5.18 -10.89 6.40
C GLY A 239 4.96 -10.43 4.97
N SER A 240 4.00 -9.53 4.72
CA SER A 240 3.79 -8.93 3.40
C SER A 240 5.01 -8.11 2.95
N LEU A 241 5.59 -7.29 3.82
CA LEU A 241 6.81 -6.53 3.52
C LEU A 241 7.99 -7.48 3.21
N LEU A 242 8.16 -8.54 4.00
CA LEU A 242 9.23 -9.53 3.78
C LEU A 242 9.04 -10.32 2.48
N VAL A 243 7.81 -10.68 2.10
CA VAL A 243 7.55 -11.38 0.83
C VAL A 243 7.72 -10.43 -0.36
N ALA A 244 7.15 -9.23 -0.30
CA ALA A 244 7.21 -8.23 -1.37
C ALA A 244 8.63 -7.68 -1.58
N GLY A 245 9.29 -7.30 -0.47
CA GLY A 245 10.58 -6.63 -0.47
C GLY A 245 11.77 -7.57 -0.27
N GLY A 246 11.58 -8.82 0.13
CA GLY A 246 12.68 -9.75 0.46
C GLY A 246 13.51 -10.25 -0.73
N GLY A 247 13.14 -9.90 -1.96
CA GLY A 247 13.83 -10.34 -3.18
C GLY A 247 13.19 -11.57 -3.85
N TYR A 248 12.02 -12.02 -3.38
CA TYR A 248 11.22 -13.01 -4.07
C TYR A 248 10.56 -12.40 -5.30
N LEU A 249 10.77 -13.00 -6.48
CA LEU A 249 10.11 -12.56 -7.70
C LEU A 249 8.80 -13.35 -7.89
N ILE A 250 7.72 -12.84 -7.28
CA ILE A 250 6.37 -13.38 -7.42
C ILE A 250 5.54 -12.35 -8.20
N PRO A 251 5.55 -12.38 -9.54
CA PRO A 251 4.89 -11.37 -10.38
C PRO A 251 3.37 -11.62 -10.47
N GLU A 252 2.71 -11.78 -9.33
CA GLU A 252 1.30 -12.08 -9.22
C GLU A 252 0.64 -11.20 -8.15
N VAL A 253 -0.68 -11.03 -8.27
CA VAL A 253 -1.51 -10.55 -7.17
C VAL A 253 -1.73 -11.74 -6.22
N THR A 254 -1.25 -11.61 -4.99
CA THR A 254 -1.36 -12.64 -3.95
C THR A 254 -2.00 -12.08 -2.69
N VAL A 255 -2.52 -12.97 -1.85
CA VAL A 255 -2.98 -12.65 -0.50
C VAL A 255 -1.98 -13.17 0.50
N TYR A 256 -1.50 -12.31 1.41
CA TYR A 256 -0.75 -12.74 2.58
C TYR A 256 -1.63 -12.66 3.81
N PHE A 257 -1.84 -13.78 4.51
CA PHE A 257 -2.61 -13.80 5.75
C PHE A 257 -2.23 -15.01 6.61
N CYS A 258 -2.12 -14.83 7.93
CA CYS A 258 -1.77 -15.91 8.87
C CYS A 258 -0.54 -16.73 8.45
N ASN A 259 0.54 -16.05 8.09
CA ASN A 259 1.82 -16.67 7.66
C ASN A 259 1.73 -17.55 6.42
N LYS A 260 0.77 -17.25 5.53
CA LYS A 260 0.60 -17.94 4.26
C LYS A 260 0.43 -16.94 3.14
N VAL A 261 1.08 -17.23 2.02
CA VAL A 261 0.82 -16.60 0.72
C VAL A 261 -0.14 -17.49 -0.04
N VAL A 262 -1.24 -16.92 -0.54
CA VAL A 262 -2.20 -17.58 -1.40
C VAL A 262 -2.27 -16.82 -2.72
N GLY A 263 -2.02 -17.50 -3.82
CA GLY A 263 -2.06 -16.92 -5.16
C GLY A 263 -2.99 -17.70 -6.08
N LYS A 264 -3.15 -17.19 -7.30
CA LYS A 264 -3.82 -17.94 -8.36
C LYS A 264 -2.95 -19.14 -8.72
N LYS A 265 -3.57 -20.30 -8.99
CA LYS A 265 -2.81 -21.46 -9.45
C LYS A 265 -2.21 -21.11 -10.83
N PRO A 266 -0.89 -21.28 -11.05
CA PRO A 266 -0.30 -21.06 -12.37
C PRO A 266 -0.98 -21.99 -13.38
N ARG A 267 -1.38 -21.42 -14.51
CA ARG A 267 -2.03 -22.16 -15.61
C ARG A 267 -1.01 -22.98 -16.38
#